data_AF-A0A1X0X0G0-F1
#
_entry.id   AF-A0A1X0X0G0-F1
#
_cell.length_a   1.000
_cell.length_b   1.000
_cell.length_c   1.000
_cell.angle_alpha   90.00
_cell.angle_beta   90.00
_cell.angle_gamma   90.00
#
_symmetry.space_group_name_H-M   'P 1'
#
loop_
_entity.id
_entity.type
_entity.pdbx_description
1 polymer ?
#
loop_
_entity_poly.entity_id
_entity_poly.type
_entity_poly.pdbx_seq_one_letter_code
_entity_poly.pdbx_strand_id
1 'polypeptide(L)'
;MRKIFSLLALVLPVVLFYFSFFPKQPNNIFDEIYQETEKTYHTNNILRNIDGFKISPGWPSDDPNISYTPFGKYETLPKGYSDITINFNFGSGIKGMSIRFERKTNSNITLWYSAHYNMQKKVLKRKLAIIEEPRKAGEYINDEEKVREYLRQNNISKEELEKDYDEIVNQKVLKDWCSIYDSKYSPSNYGEVKIETQWENW
;
A
#
# COMPACT_ATOMS: atom_id res chain seq x y z
N MET A 1 -37.92 22.82 28.91
CA MET A 1 -36.95 23.51 28.02
C MET A 1 -35.59 23.75 28.68
N ARG A 2 -35.45 24.50 29.79
CA ARG A 2 -34.14 24.78 30.44
C ARG A 2 -33.25 23.54 30.73
N LYS A 3 -33.83 22.44 31.20
CA LYS A 3 -33.08 21.19 31.48
C LYS A 3 -32.51 20.52 30.22
N ILE A 4 -33.18 20.66 29.08
CA ILE A 4 -32.74 20.09 27.78
C ILE A 4 -31.58 20.90 27.22
N PHE A 5 -31.66 22.24 27.28
CA PHE A 5 -30.55 23.11 26.89
C PHE A 5 -29.31 22.92 27.78
N SER A 6 -29.51 22.69 29.09
CA SER A 6 -28.41 22.39 30.01
C SER A 6 -27.74 21.04 29.75
N LEU A 7 -28.50 20.02 29.32
CA LEU A 7 -27.96 18.71 28.98
C LEU A 7 -27.21 18.76 27.63
N LEU A 8 -27.79 19.43 26.62
CA LEU A 8 -27.13 19.66 25.34
C LEU A 8 -25.82 20.43 25.50
N ALA A 9 -25.78 21.46 26.35
CA ALA A 9 -24.57 22.23 26.63
C ALA A 9 -23.44 21.40 27.28
N LEU A 10 -23.77 20.28 27.94
CA LEU A 10 -22.79 19.37 28.54
C LEU A 10 -22.34 18.27 27.58
N VAL A 11 -23.25 17.78 26.71
CA VAL A 11 -22.98 16.69 25.77
C VAL A 11 -22.26 17.16 24.51
N LEU A 12 -22.59 18.35 23.97
CA LEU A 12 -21.97 18.87 22.76
C LEU A 12 -20.44 19.00 22.86
N PRO A 13 -19.86 19.55 23.94
CA PRO A 13 -18.42 19.66 24.11
C PRO A 13 -17.75 18.29 24.16
N VAL A 14 -18.37 17.31 24.82
CA VAL A 14 -17.85 15.93 24.90
C VAL A 14 -17.85 15.26 23.53
N VAL A 15 -18.90 15.46 22.74
CA VAL A 15 -19.00 14.93 21.37
C VAL A 15 -18.00 15.63 20.44
N LEU A 16 -17.86 16.96 20.53
CA LEU A 16 -16.88 17.72 19.74
C LEU A 16 -15.45 17.36 20.14
N PHE A 17 -15.18 17.17 21.43
CA PHE A 17 -13.92 16.67 21.96
C PHE A 17 -13.65 15.25 21.45
N TYR A 18 -14.66 14.37 21.44
CA TYR A 18 -14.54 13.04 20.87
C TYR A 18 -14.16 13.07 19.38
N PHE A 19 -14.84 13.86 18.55
CA PHE A 19 -14.49 13.98 17.13
C PHE A 19 -13.15 14.68 16.86
N SER A 20 -12.68 15.50 17.79
CA SER A 20 -11.42 16.26 17.66
C SER A 20 -10.21 15.47 18.16
N PHE A 21 -10.37 14.60 19.16
CA PHE A 21 -9.27 13.84 19.78
C PHE A 21 -9.20 12.37 19.35
N PHE A 22 -10.30 11.77 18.89
CA PHE A 22 -10.23 10.41 18.36
C PHE A 22 -9.85 10.46 16.87
N PRO A 23 -8.71 9.88 16.47
CA PRO A 23 -8.33 9.83 15.07
C PRO A 23 -9.45 9.17 14.27
N LYS A 24 -9.74 9.72 13.09
CA LYS A 24 -10.75 9.16 12.18
C LYS A 24 -10.49 7.67 12.04
N GLN A 25 -11.48 6.87 12.43
CA GLN A 25 -11.34 5.42 12.34
C GLN A 25 -11.00 5.05 10.89
N PRO A 26 -10.09 4.08 10.69
CA PRO A 26 -9.79 3.58 9.36
C PRO A 26 -11.07 2.98 8.77
N ASN A 27 -11.32 3.25 7.48
CA ASN A 27 -12.51 2.74 6.77
C ASN A 27 -12.16 1.54 5.88
N ASN A 28 -10.87 1.23 5.72
CA ASN A 28 -10.36 0.12 4.94
C ASN A 28 -8.99 -0.34 5.48
N ILE A 29 -8.53 -1.50 5.04
CA ILE A 29 -7.26 -2.11 5.51
C ILE A 29 -6.02 -1.24 5.20
N PHE A 30 -6.04 -0.47 4.11
CA PHE A 30 -4.93 0.40 3.74
C PHE A 30 -4.86 1.64 4.63
N ASP A 31 -6.01 2.16 5.09
CA ASP A 31 -6.07 3.17 6.14
C ASP A 31 -5.48 2.64 7.45
N GLU A 32 -5.81 1.40 7.84
CA GLU A 32 -5.25 0.79 9.05
C GLU A 32 -3.72 0.72 8.98
N ILE A 33 -3.19 0.11 7.92
CA ILE A 33 -1.75 -0.03 7.72
C ILE A 33 -1.08 1.34 7.72
N TYR A 34 -1.61 2.30 6.96
CA TYR A 34 -1.03 3.65 6.88
C TYR A 34 -1.04 4.35 8.23
N GLN A 35 -2.19 4.43 8.90
CA GLN A 35 -2.34 5.21 10.12
C GLN A 35 -1.56 4.61 11.28
N GLU A 36 -1.56 3.29 11.41
CA GLU A 36 -0.83 2.64 12.49
C GLU A 36 0.68 2.71 12.28
N THR A 37 1.12 2.61 11.02
CA THR A 37 2.52 2.85 10.69
C THR A 37 2.90 4.32 10.96
N GLU A 38 2.07 5.30 10.56
CA GLU A 38 2.28 6.74 10.83
C GLU A 38 2.43 7.04 12.33
N LYS A 39 1.72 6.32 13.21
CA LYS A 39 1.84 6.49 14.67
C LYS A 39 3.11 5.88 15.24
N THR A 40 3.53 4.72 14.74
CA THR A 40 4.53 3.89 15.41
C THR A 40 5.93 4.05 14.83
N TYR A 41 6.07 4.68 13.67
CA TYR A 41 7.29 4.54 12.90
C TYR A 41 8.56 5.16 13.50
N HIS A 42 8.42 6.25 14.25
CA HIS A 42 9.56 6.91 14.92
C HIS A 42 10.06 6.16 16.16
N THR A 43 9.26 5.24 16.69
CA THR A 43 9.54 4.60 17.98
C THR A 43 9.64 3.10 17.81
N ASN A 44 8.52 2.40 17.82
CA ASN A 44 8.42 0.95 17.69
C ASN A 44 7.58 0.60 16.47
N ASN A 45 8.15 0.79 15.28
CA ASN A 45 7.44 0.62 14.02
C ASN A 45 6.77 -0.76 13.95
N ILE A 46 5.44 -0.75 13.82
CA ILE A 46 4.60 -1.95 13.85
C ILE A 46 5.02 -3.01 12.82
N LEU A 47 5.55 -2.57 11.67
CA LEU A 47 5.97 -3.47 10.59
C LEU A 47 7.19 -4.33 10.95
N ARG A 48 7.93 -4.00 12.02
CA ARG A 48 9.04 -4.85 12.52
C ARG A 48 8.57 -6.21 13.02
N ASN A 49 7.27 -6.34 13.33
CA ASN A 49 6.69 -7.58 13.80
C ASN A 49 6.35 -8.55 12.67
N ILE A 50 6.42 -8.12 11.41
CA ILE A 50 6.26 -9.01 10.26
C ILE A 50 7.53 -9.85 10.10
N ASP A 51 7.39 -11.17 10.13
CA ASP A 51 8.52 -12.07 9.95
C ASP A 51 9.17 -11.90 8.57
N GLY A 52 10.51 -11.84 8.57
CA GLY A 52 11.30 -11.58 7.36
C GLY A 52 11.06 -10.21 6.72
N PHE A 53 10.53 -9.22 7.44
CA PHE A 53 10.37 -7.84 6.95
C PHE A 53 11.42 -6.90 7.54
N LYS A 54 12.22 -6.30 6.66
CA LYS A 54 13.27 -5.37 7.02
C LYS A 54 12.86 -3.94 6.76
N ILE A 55 12.92 -3.16 7.83
CA ILE A 55 12.79 -1.71 7.76
C ILE A 55 14.15 -1.13 7.42
N SER A 56 14.22 -0.24 6.42
CA SER A 56 15.48 0.40 6.04
C SER A 56 16.11 1.13 7.24
N PRO A 57 17.40 0.94 7.53
CA PRO A 57 18.11 1.80 8.48
C PRO A 57 18.09 3.24 7.95
N GLY A 58 17.83 4.21 8.83
CA GLY A 58 17.72 5.62 8.44
C GLY A 58 16.37 5.99 7.84
N TRP A 59 15.26 5.48 8.41
CA TRP A 59 13.93 5.96 8.08
C TRP A 59 13.93 7.50 8.10
N PRO A 60 13.47 8.14 7.01
CA PRO A 60 13.74 9.54 6.78
C PRO A 60 12.94 10.44 7.70
N SER A 61 13.55 11.59 7.96
CA SER A 61 12.89 12.74 8.55
C SER A 61 11.62 13.10 7.77
N ASP A 62 10.63 13.67 8.45
CA ASP A 62 9.52 14.40 7.82
C ASP A 62 9.98 15.67 7.08
N ASP A 63 11.30 15.95 7.06
CA ASP A 63 11.92 17.07 6.34
C ASP A 63 11.59 16.98 4.84
N PRO A 64 10.82 17.93 4.29
CA PRO A 64 10.48 17.95 2.87
C PRO A 64 11.70 18.12 1.95
N ASN A 65 12.86 18.48 2.49
CA ASN A 65 14.13 18.59 1.76
C ASN A 65 14.90 17.26 1.69
N ILE A 66 14.51 16.24 2.46
CA ILE A 66 15.12 14.91 2.43
C ILE A 66 14.20 13.99 1.62
N SER A 67 14.64 13.61 0.42
CA SER A 67 13.83 12.95 -0.62
C SER A 67 13.46 11.50 -0.35
N TYR A 68 13.69 10.99 0.86
CA TYR A 68 13.41 9.60 1.16
C TYR A 68 12.04 9.54 1.81
N THR A 69 11.15 8.74 1.24
CA THR A 69 9.91 8.32 1.89
C THR A 69 10.20 7.09 2.72
N PRO A 70 9.58 6.92 3.89
CA PRO A 70 9.66 5.68 4.62
C PRO A 70 9.34 4.42 3.83
N PHE A 71 10.18 3.38 3.96
CA PHE A 71 9.95 2.09 3.30
C PHE A 71 10.51 0.89 4.09
N GLY A 72 9.99 -0.28 3.76
CA GLY A 72 10.49 -1.58 4.21
C GLY A 72 10.34 -2.63 3.12
N LYS A 73 11.10 -3.72 3.23
CA LYS A 73 11.20 -4.77 2.22
C LYS A 73 11.12 -6.15 2.86
N TYR A 74 10.54 -7.10 2.13
CA TYR A 74 10.65 -8.51 2.50
C TYR A 74 12.03 -9.06 2.14
N GLU A 75 12.68 -9.74 3.07
CA GLU A 75 13.94 -10.46 2.83
C GLU A 75 13.67 -11.87 2.28
N THR A 76 12.57 -12.49 2.70
CA THR A 76 12.12 -13.79 2.18
C THR A 76 10.98 -13.59 1.19
N LEU A 77 11.20 -14.01 -0.06
CA LEU A 77 10.27 -13.80 -1.17
C LEU A 77 9.69 -15.15 -1.65
N PRO A 78 8.41 -15.18 -2.09
CA PRO A 78 7.88 -16.34 -2.79
C PRO A 78 8.67 -16.63 -4.07
N LYS A 79 8.62 -17.88 -4.53
CA LYS A 79 9.38 -18.32 -5.71
C LYS A 79 8.93 -17.53 -6.95
N GLY A 80 9.90 -16.97 -7.68
CA GLY A 80 9.65 -16.21 -8.92
C GLY A 80 9.59 -14.70 -8.74
N TYR A 81 9.56 -14.21 -7.49
CA TYR A 81 9.55 -12.78 -7.18
C TYR A 81 10.93 -12.31 -6.74
N SER A 82 11.30 -11.09 -7.12
CA SER A 82 12.64 -10.53 -6.88
C SER A 82 12.69 -9.31 -5.97
N ASP A 83 11.56 -8.65 -5.72
CA ASP A 83 11.44 -7.56 -4.76
C ASP A 83 9.98 -7.49 -4.29
N ILE A 84 9.77 -7.22 -3.01
CA ILE A 84 8.49 -6.78 -2.45
C ILE A 84 8.80 -5.65 -1.46
N THR A 85 8.37 -4.44 -1.78
CA THR A 85 8.63 -3.21 -1.03
C THR A 85 7.33 -2.53 -0.65
N ILE A 86 7.19 -2.11 0.61
CA ILE A 86 6.10 -1.24 1.07
C ILE A 86 6.69 0.15 1.35
N ASN A 87 6.10 1.19 0.76
CA ASN A 87 6.52 2.59 0.91
C ASN A 87 5.37 3.43 1.45
N PHE A 88 5.67 4.49 2.19
CA PHE A 88 4.69 5.39 2.78
C PHE A 88 5.07 6.85 2.54
N ASN A 89 4.08 7.70 2.29
CA ASN A 89 4.25 9.14 2.26
C ASN A 89 3.41 9.79 3.36
N PHE A 90 4.05 10.19 4.47
CA PHE A 90 3.40 10.86 5.60
C PHE A 90 3.40 12.40 5.51
N GLY A 91 4.19 12.95 4.59
CA GLY A 91 4.40 14.39 4.42
C GLY A 91 3.18 15.15 3.87
N SER A 92 3.39 16.44 3.56
CA SER A 92 2.33 17.39 3.16
C SER A 92 1.75 17.17 1.75
N GLY A 93 2.37 16.30 0.94
CA GLY A 93 1.93 15.98 -0.41
C GLY A 93 0.76 14.98 -0.47
N ILE A 94 0.76 14.14 -1.51
CA ILE A 94 -0.23 13.07 -1.64
C ILE A 94 0.08 11.98 -0.60
N LYS A 95 -0.62 12.05 0.53
CA LYS A 95 -0.55 11.04 1.60
C LYS A 95 -1.05 9.69 1.10
N GLY A 96 -0.31 8.65 1.42
CA GLY A 96 -0.58 7.33 0.87
C GLY A 96 0.48 6.30 1.18
N MET A 97 0.23 5.09 0.70
CA MET A 97 1.20 4.01 0.71
C MET A 97 1.28 3.36 -0.68
N SER A 98 2.37 2.67 -0.95
CA SER A 98 2.46 1.81 -2.14
C SER A 98 3.11 0.48 -1.82
N ILE A 99 2.49 -0.59 -2.29
CA ILE A 99 3.09 -1.93 -2.36
C ILE A 99 3.64 -2.08 -3.77
N ARG A 100 4.94 -2.35 -3.89
CA ARG A 100 5.62 -2.59 -5.17
C ARG A 100 6.24 -3.97 -5.13
N PHE A 101 6.16 -4.69 -6.24
CA PHE A 101 6.82 -5.98 -6.34
C PHE A 101 7.22 -6.29 -7.78
N GLU A 102 8.21 -7.17 -7.91
CA GLU A 102 8.78 -7.57 -9.19
C GLU A 102 8.65 -9.10 -9.36
N ARG A 103 8.10 -9.55 -10.49
CA ARG A 103 8.12 -10.96 -10.90
C ARG A 103 9.05 -11.12 -12.10
N LYS A 104 10.05 -11.99 -11.96
CA LYS A 104 10.90 -12.39 -13.09
C LYS A 104 10.14 -13.38 -13.96
N THR A 105 10.20 -13.16 -15.27
CA THR A 105 9.63 -14.09 -16.24
C THR A 105 10.71 -15.04 -16.77
N ASN A 106 10.30 -16.03 -17.56
CA ASN A 106 11.24 -16.90 -18.26
C ASN A 106 11.86 -16.23 -19.51
N SER A 107 11.46 -15.00 -19.82
CA SER A 107 12.01 -14.19 -20.90
C SER A 107 12.83 -13.02 -20.34
N ASN A 108 13.38 -12.18 -21.22
CA ASN A 108 14.20 -11.03 -20.85
C ASN A 108 13.36 -9.84 -20.36
N ILE A 109 12.26 -10.10 -19.64
CA ILE A 109 11.46 -9.06 -19.00
C ILE A 109 11.16 -9.38 -17.55
N THR A 110 11.06 -8.33 -16.75
CA THR A 110 10.54 -8.36 -15.38
C THR A 110 9.22 -7.58 -15.35
N LEU A 111 8.19 -8.20 -14.78
CA LEU A 111 6.92 -7.54 -14.51
C LEU A 111 7.05 -6.71 -13.23
N TRP A 112 6.83 -5.40 -13.33
CA TRP A 112 6.94 -4.49 -12.20
C TRP A 112 5.57 -3.95 -11.81
N TYR A 113 5.06 -4.46 -10.69
CA TYR A 113 3.75 -4.14 -10.16
C TYR A 113 3.81 -3.00 -9.15
N SER A 114 2.78 -2.17 -9.14
CA SER A 114 2.57 -1.19 -8.09
C SER A 114 1.10 -1.02 -7.72
N ALA A 115 0.81 -1.07 -6.42
CA ALA A 115 -0.49 -0.78 -5.85
C ALA A 115 -0.37 0.50 -5.01
N HIS A 116 -0.86 1.62 -5.56
CA HIS A 116 -0.77 2.94 -4.94
C HIS A 116 -2.07 3.31 -4.25
N TYR A 117 -2.05 3.38 -2.93
CA TYR A 117 -3.18 3.81 -2.12
C TYR A 117 -3.10 5.31 -1.82
N ASN A 118 -4.18 6.03 -2.13
CA ASN A 118 -4.34 7.44 -1.79
C ASN A 118 -5.26 7.60 -0.57
N MET A 119 -4.70 8.10 0.54
CA MET A 119 -5.42 8.26 1.82
C MET A 119 -6.61 9.20 1.74
N GLN A 120 -6.52 10.26 0.93
CA GLN A 120 -7.56 11.29 0.85
C GLN A 120 -8.72 10.84 -0.03
N LYS A 121 -8.40 10.24 -1.19
CA LYS A 121 -9.40 9.81 -2.18
C LYS A 121 -9.96 8.41 -1.89
N LYS A 122 -9.33 7.64 -0.99
CA LYS A 122 -9.68 6.23 -0.71
C LYS A 122 -9.65 5.38 -1.97
N VAL A 123 -8.65 5.60 -2.81
CA VAL A 123 -8.45 4.88 -4.09
C VAL A 123 -7.16 4.09 -4.04
N LEU A 124 -7.24 2.80 -4.36
CA LEU A 124 -6.09 1.94 -4.65
C LEU A 124 -5.95 1.78 -6.16
N LYS A 125 -4.90 2.37 -6.74
CA LYS A 125 -4.58 2.23 -8.16
C LYS A 125 -3.56 1.12 -8.36
N ARG A 126 -3.91 0.08 -9.12
CA ARG A 126 -3.03 -1.02 -9.50
C ARG A 126 -2.47 -0.75 -10.89
N LYS A 127 -1.15 -0.79 -11.02
CA LYS A 127 -0.43 -0.51 -12.27
C LYS A 127 0.65 -1.54 -12.53
N LEU A 128 0.93 -1.73 -13.80
CA LEU A 128 1.96 -2.62 -14.31
C LEU A 128 2.89 -1.84 -15.23
N ALA A 129 4.18 -2.08 -15.07
CA ALA A 129 5.22 -1.66 -15.98
C ALA A 129 6.10 -2.87 -16.35
N ILE A 130 6.81 -2.76 -17.46
CA ILE A 130 7.77 -3.75 -17.92
C ILE A 130 9.18 -3.19 -17.74
N ILE A 131 10.07 -4.01 -17.22
CA ILE A 131 11.51 -3.76 -17.20
C ILE A 131 12.14 -4.75 -18.15
N GLU A 132 12.87 -4.27 -19.16
CA GLU A 132 13.68 -5.14 -20.01
C GLU A 132 14.98 -5.52 -19.31
N GLU A 133 15.38 -6.78 -19.47
CA GLU A 133 16.61 -7.33 -18.91
C GLU A 133 17.71 -7.43 -19.98
N PRO A 134 18.96 -7.05 -19.68
CA PRO A 134 19.45 -6.57 -18.38
C PRO A 134 18.97 -5.14 -18.04
N ARG A 135 18.54 -4.95 -16.80
CA ARG A 135 18.03 -3.65 -16.29
C ARG A 135 18.99 -2.49 -16.55
N LYS A 136 18.48 -1.42 -17.16
CA LYS A 136 19.14 -0.11 -17.24
C LYS A 136 18.56 0.84 -16.21
N ALA A 137 19.41 1.65 -15.59
CA ALA A 137 19.00 2.53 -14.51
C ALA A 137 17.95 3.55 -14.99
N GLY A 138 16.79 3.57 -14.32
CA GLY A 138 15.70 4.49 -14.63
C GLY A 138 14.83 4.11 -15.83
N GLU A 139 15.15 3.02 -16.54
CA GLU A 139 14.37 2.56 -17.70
C GLU A 139 13.28 1.56 -17.30
N TYR A 140 12.04 1.88 -17.63
CA TYR A 140 10.88 1.01 -17.55
C TYR A 140 9.82 1.48 -18.54
N ILE A 141 8.98 0.55 -18.99
CA ILE A 141 7.93 0.79 -19.97
C ILE A 141 6.61 0.80 -19.21
N ASN A 142 5.95 1.96 -19.18
CA ASN A 142 4.66 2.17 -18.51
C ASN A 142 3.57 2.69 -19.46
N ASP A 143 3.89 2.84 -20.74
CA ASP A 143 2.90 3.10 -21.79
C ASP A 143 2.01 1.87 -21.96
N GLU A 144 0.70 2.06 -21.87
CA GLU A 144 -0.26 0.97 -21.78
C GLU A 144 -0.26 0.07 -23.03
N GLU A 145 -0.24 0.66 -24.22
CA GLU A 145 -0.22 -0.11 -25.48
C GLU A 145 1.04 -0.95 -25.59
N LYS A 146 2.21 -0.36 -25.26
CA LYS A 146 3.47 -1.11 -25.23
C LYS A 146 3.45 -2.22 -24.18
N VAL A 147 3.01 -1.93 -22.95
CA VAL A 147 2.92 -2.95 -21.89
C VAL A 147 2.07 -4.13 -22.36
N ARG A 148 0.89 -3.89 -22.94
CA ARG A 148 0.03 -4.94 -23.49
C ARG A 148 0.71 -5.76 -24.59
N GLU A 149 1.47 -5.10 -25.47
CA GLU A 149 2.22 -5.78 -26.52
C GLU A 149 3.31 -6.71 -25.94
N TYR A 150 4.06 -6.27 -24.93
CA TYR A 150 5.02 -7.16 -24.24
C TYR A 150 4.32 -8.37 -23.61
N LEU A 151 3.18 -8.16 -22.95
CA LEU A 151 2.43 -9.27 -22.36
C LEU A 151 2.00 -10.28 -23.42
N ARG A 152 1.46 -9.79 -24.56
CA ARG A 152 1.06 -10.64 -25.68
C ARG A 152 2.24 -11.41 -26.29
N GLN A 153 3.38 -10.75 -26.50
CA GLN A 153 4.59 -11.39 -27.03
C GLN A 153 5.15 -12.48 -26.11
N ASN A 154 4.94 -12.33 -24.80
CA ASN A 154 5.41 -13.27 -23.79
C ASN A 154 4.35 -14.25 -23.31
N ASN A 155 3.18 -14.29 -23.97
CA ASN A 155 2.03 -15.13 -23.61
C ASN A 155 1.58 -14.96 -22.15
N ILE A 156 1.65 -13.74 -21.61
CA ILE A 156 1.24 -13.44 -20.24
C ILE A 156 -0.21 -12.98 -20.25
N SER A 157 -1.07 -13.70 -19.54
CA SER A 157 -2.52 -13.43 -19.51
C SER A 157 -2.91 -12.46 -18.38
N LYS A 158 -4.10 -11.87 -18.48
CA LYS A 158 -4.68 -11.04 -17.42
C LYS A 158 -4.83 -11.84 -16.11
N GLU A 159 -5.24 -13.10 -16.20
CA GLU A 159 -5.41 -13.99 -15.05
C GLU A 159 -4.09 -14.23 -14.32
N GLU A 160 -2.97 -14.27 -15.04
CA GLU A 160 -1.64 -14.33 -14.41
C GLU A 160 -1.31 -13.04 -13.65
N LEU A 161 -1.67 -11.87 -14.19
CA LEU A 161 -1.48 -10.59 -13.48
C LEU A 161 -2.31 -10.52 -12.20
N GLU A 162 -3.57 -10.98 -12.26
CA GLU A 162 -4.44 -11.05 -11.08
C GLU A 162 -3.91 -12.05 -10.04
N LYS A 163 -3.38 -13.19 -10.50
CA LYS A 163 -2.76 -14.19 -9.62
C LYS A 163 -1.52 -13.63 -8.93
N ASP A 164 -0.65 -12.93 -9.66
CA ASP A 164 0.53 -12.28 -9.08
C ASP A 164 0.12 -11.25 -8.02
N TYR A 165 -0.93 -10.46 -8.29
CA TYR A 165 -1.46 -9.50 -7.34
C TYR A 165 -2.05 -10.18 -6.10
N ASP A 166 -2.83 -11.25 -6.26
CA ASP A 166 -3.38 -11.99 -5.12
C ASP A 166 -2.26 -12.60 -4.27
N GLU A 167 -1.30 -13.28 -4.90
CA GLU A 167 -0.19 -13.94 -4.19
C GLU A 167 0.61 -12.95 -3.33
N ILE A 168 0.92 -11.76 -3.87
CA ILE A 168 1.76 -10.79 -3.18
C ILE A 168 0.97 -9.84 -2.30
N VAL A 169 -0.09 -9.21 -2.81
CA VAL A 169 -0.82 -8.22 -2.02
C VAL A 169 -1.70 -8.91 -1.00
N ASN A 170 -2.54 -9.87 -1.41
CA ASN A 170 -3.52 -10.47 -0.52
C ASN A 170 -2.91 -11.54 0.38
N GLN A 171 -2.25 -12.53 -0.22
CA GLN A 171 -1.82 -13.73 0.49
C GLN A 171 -0.51 -13.55 1.25
N LYS A 172 0.29 -12.54 0.88
CA LYS A 172 1.50 -12.14 1.62
C LYS A 172 1.25 -10.87 2.42
N VAL A 173 1.23 -9.69 1.79
CA VAL A 173 1.30 -8.41 2.52
C VAL A 173 0.12 -8.18 3.46
N LEU A 174 -1.12 -8.32 2.98
CA LEU A 174 -2.31 -8.06 3.81
C LEU A 174 -2.53 -9.18 4.84
N LYS A 175 -2.17 -10.43 4.51
CA LYS A 175 -2.22 -11.53 5.46
C LYS A 175 -1.21 -11.35 6.60
N ASP A 176 0.01 -10.93 6.28
CA ASP A 176 1.04 -10.62 7.26
C ASP A 176 0.61 -9.46 8.15
N TRP A 177 -0.02 -8.41 7.59
CA TRP A 177 -0.63 -7.34 8.37
C TRP A 177 -1.64 -7.87 9.40
N CYS A 178 -2.60 -8.69 8.97
CA CYS A 178 -3.58 -9.30 9.87
C CYS A 178 -2.97 -10.25 10.91
N SER A 179 -1.73 -10.72 10.72
CA SER A 179 -1.02 -11.56 11.70
C SER A 179 -0.39 -10.76 12.84
N ILE A 180 -0.11 -9.48 12.61
CA ILE A 180 0.56 -8.59 13.59
C ILE A 180 -0.37 -7.51 14.15
N TYR A 181 -1.55 -7.34 13.57
CA TYR A 181 -2.53 -6.33 13.94
C TYR A 181 -3.93 -6.95 13.94
N ASP A 182 -4.71 -6.66 14.98
CA ASP A 182 -6.12 -7.08 15.10
C ASP A 182 -7.01 -6.24 14.16
N SER A 183 -6.86 -6.53 12.86
CA SER A 183 -7.49 -5.79 11.77
C SER A 183 -9.00 -6.02 11.75
N LYS A 184 -9.77 -4.94 11.50
CA LYS A 184 -11.22 -5.05 11.23
C LYS A 184 -11.52 -5.53 9.81
N TYR A 185 -10.49 -5.61 8.98
CA TYR A 185 -10.54 -5.94 7.57
C TYR A 185 -9.75 -7.22 7.29
N SER A 186 -9.78 -7.68 6.05
CA SER A 186 -9.07 -8.88 5.64
C SER A 186 -8.63 -8.81 4.17
N PRO A 187 -7.75 -9.72 3.72
CA PRO A 187 -7.41 -9.84 2.30
C PRO A 187 -8.62 -10.06 1.38
N SER A 188 -9.73 -10.60 1.89
CA SER A 188 -10.98 -10.81 1.15
C SER A 188 -12.02 -9.71 1.36
N ASN A 189 -11.79 -8.79 2.31
CA ASN A 189 -12.68 -7.66 2.60
C ASN A 189 -11.84 -6.44 2.98
N TYR A 190 -11.49 -5.63 1.99
CA TYR A 190 -10.69 -4.44 2.22
C TYR A 190 -11.43 -3.32 2.95
N GLY A 191 -12.77 -3.36 3.05
CA GLY A 191 -13.58 -2.22 3.51
C GLY A 191 -13.86 -1.20 2.41
N GLU A 192 -14.08 0.05 2.80
CA GLU A 192 -14.44 1.14 1.89
C GLU A 192 -13.22 1.67 1.13
N VAL A 193 -12.92 1.05 0.00
CA VAL A 193 -11.86 1.47 -0.92
C VAL A 193 -12.31 1.29 -2.37
N LYS A 194 -12.05 2.31 -3.19
CA LYS A 194 -12.23 2.21 -4.64
C LYS A 194 -10.99 1.56 -5.25
N ILE A 195 -11.17 0.51 -6.04
CA ILE A 195 -10.09 -0.13 -6.79
C ILE A 195 -10.10 0.38 -8.24
N GLU A 196 -8.94 0.76 -8.74
CA GLU A 196 -8.73 1.10 -10.15
C GLU A 196 -7.57 0.26 -10.69
N THR A 197 -7.86 -0.72 -11.55
CA THR A 197 -6.86 -1.63 -12.12
C THR A 197 -6.54 -1.23 -13.54
N GLN A 198 -5.25 -1.05 -13.86
CA GLN A 198 -4.81 -0.69 -15.22
C GLN A 198 -5.22 -1.76 -16.24
N TRP A 199 -5.11 -3.03 -15.89
CA TRP A 199 -5.41 -4.16 -16.77
C TRP A 199 -6.84 -4.71 -16.63
N GLU A 200 -7.77 -3.92 -16.09
CA GLU A 200 -9.15 -4.35 -15.87
C GLU A 200 -9.84 -4.79 -17.17
N ASN A 201 -9.56 -4.09 -18.28
CA ASN A 201 -10.20 -4.30 -19.58
C ASN A 201 -9.24 -4.82 -20.66
N TRP A 202 -8.12 -5.44 -20.27
CA TRP A 202 -7.12 -5.95 -21.20
C TRP A 202 -7.48 -7.29 -21.81
#